data_AF-W9DBV6-F1
#
_entry.id   AF-W9DBV6-F1
#
_cell.length_a   1.000
_cell.length_b   1.000
_cell.length_c   1.000
_cell.angle_alpha   90.00
_cell.angle_beta   90.00
_cell.angle_gamma   90.00
#
_symmetry.space_group_name_H-M   'P 1'
#
loop_
_entity.id
_entity.type
_entity.pdbx_description
1 polymer ?
#
loop_
_entity_poly.entity_id
_entity_poly.type
_entity_poly.pdbx_seq_one_letter_code
_entity_poly.pdbx_strand_id
1 'polypeptide(L)'
;MVRTPSTRYRREDWFGPESFGAVVIGMLLMSLPYTGLASREALWLIIGPPLTGLVLLALSTAPVRGVRSVRRVGTGLVAGGAGAIISIPVLLAGAALGSAIA
;
A
#
# COMPACT_ATOMS: atom_id res chain seq x y z
N MET A 1 -40.69 12.83 -1.19
CA MET A 1 -39.80 11.83 -0.53
C MET A 1 -38.38 12.07 -1.02
N VAL A 2 -37.60 12.85 -0.27
CA VAL A 2 -36.18 13.09 -0.56
C VAL A 2 -35.43 11.81 -0.20
N ARG A 3 -34.96 11.06 -1.20
CA ARG A 3 -34.08 9.91 -0.97
C ARG A 3 -32.75 10.46 -0.49
N THR A 4 -32.53 10.44 0.82
CA THR A 4 -31.19 10.59 1.40
C THR A 4 -30.31 9.51 0.76
N PRO A 5 -29.20 9.87 0.08
CA PRO A 5 -28.26 8.88 -0.40
C PRO A 5 -27.67 8.21 0.84
N SER A 6 -28.08 6.96 1.10
CA SER A 6 -27.36 6.14 2.07
C SER A 6 -25.92 6.05 1.56
N THR A 7 -25.00 6.67 2.30
CA THR A 7 -23.54 6.57 2.13
C THR A 7 -23.10 5.15 2.46
N ARG A 8 -23.59 4.17 1.71
CA ARG A 8 -23.17 2.78 1.88
C ARG A 8 -21.74 2.70 1.41
N TYR A 9 -20.83 2.60 2.36
CA TYR A 9 -19.48 2.10 2.15
C TYR A 9 -19.57 0.83 1.29
N ARG A 10 -19.11 0.91 0.04
CA ARG A 10 -19.10 -0.22 -0.89
C ARG A 10 -17.66 -0.66 -1.03
N ARG A 11 -17.30 -1.85 -0.54
CA ARG A 11 -15.91 -2.36 -0.65
C ARG A 11 -15.41 -2.38 -2.11
N GLU A 12 -16.31 -2.64 -3.04
CA GLU A 12 -16.11 -2.61 -4.50
C GLU A 12 -15.55 -1.27 -5.02
N ASP A 13 -15.77 -0.18 -4.28
CA ASP A 13 -15.30 1.15 -4.62
C ASP A 13 -13.85 1.42 -4.16
N TRP A 14 -13.27 0.55 -3.33
CA TRP A 14 -11.93 0.68 -2.73
C TRP A 14 -10.93 -0.35 -3.28
N PHE A 15 -11.42 -1.52 -3.68
CA PHE A 15 -10.59 -2.61 -4.20
C PHE A 15 -10.93 -2.89 -5.67
N GLY A 16 -9.90 -3.06 -6.50
CA GLY A 16 -9.99 -3.30 -7.94
C GLY A 16 -8.63 -3.69 -8.54
N PRO A 17 -8.55 -3.96 -9.86
CA PRO A 17 -7.28 -4.32 -10.50
C PRO A 17 -6.20 -3.23 -10.32
N GLU A 18 -6.61 -1.97 -10.22
CA GLU A 18 -5.70 -0.84 -9.99
C GLU A 18 -5.05 -0.91 -8.60
N SER A 19 -5.83 -1.30 -7.58
CA SER A 19 -5.29 -1.49 -6.23
C SER A 19 -4.31 -2.65 -6.16
N PHE A 20 -4.57 -3.74 -6.91
CA PHE A 20 -3.65 -4.88 -6.97
C PHE A 20 -2.33 -4.49 -7.65
N GLY A 21 -2.40 -3.84 -8.82
CA GLY A 21 -1.20 -3.32 -9.50
C GLY A 21 -0.40 -2.37 -8.61
N ALA A 22 -1.09 -1.49 -7.89
CA ALA A 22 -0.46 -0.58 -6.94
C ALA A 22 0.24 -1.29 -5.77
N VAL A 23 -0.34 -2.36 -5.22
CA VAL A 23 0.32 -3.19 -4.19
C VAL A 23 1.61 -3.78 -4.74
N VAL A 24 1.55 -4.43 -5.91
CA VAL A 24 2.70 -5.11 -6.53
C VAL A 24 3.82 -4.10 -6.82
N ILE A 25 3.49 -2.94 -7.40
CA ILE A 25 4.45 -1.88 -7.69
C ILE A 25 5.04 -1.33 -6.38
N GLY A 26 4.23 -1.08 -5.35
CA GLY A 26 4.69 -0.61 -4.05
C GLY A 26 5.67 -1.58 -3.40
N MET A 27 5.36 -2.87 -3.41
CA MET A 27 6.24 -3.92 -2.90
C MET A 27 7.55 -4.02 -3.70
N LEU A 28 7.47 -3.93 -5.03
CA LEU A 28 8.65 -3.96 -5.88
C LEU A 28 9.58 -2.77 -5.60
N LEU A 29 9.03 -1.56 -5.51
CA LEU A 29 9.79 -0.36 -5.15
C LEU A 29 10.47 -0.50 -3.78
N MET A 30 9.73 -0.96 -2.77
CA MET A 30 10.28 -1.21 -1.44
C MET A 30 11.37 -2.27 -1.43
N SER A 31 11.30 -3.26 -2.33
CA SER A 31 12.29 -4.34 -2.41
C SER A 31 13.61 -3.92 -3.06
N LEU A 32 13.60 -2.92 -3.95
CA LEU A 32 14.75 -2.52 -4.77
C LEU A 32 16.03 -2.22 -3.96
N PRO A 33 16.00 -1.46 -2.85
CA PRO A 33 17.20 -1.20 -2.03
C PRO A 33 17.86 -2.48 -1.48
N TYR A 34 17.09 -3.57 -1.32
CA TYR A 34 17.59 -4.84 -0.82
C TYR A 34 18.16 -5.75 -1.92
N THR A 35 17.82 -5.49 -3.18
CA THR A 35 18.33 -6.26 -4.34
C THR A 35 19.68 -5.78 -4.86
N GLY A 36 20.17 -4.64 -4.40
CA GLY A 36 21.39 -3.99 -4.91
C GLY A 36 21.20 -3.23 -6.23
N LEU A 37 19.98 -3.20 -6.78
CA LEU A 37 19.64 -2.45 -8.00
C LEU A 37 19.44 -0.95 -7.76
N ALA A 38 19.28 -0.53 -6.50
CA ALA A 38 19.17 0.86 -6.10
C ALA A 38 20.18 1.20 -4.99
N SER A 39 20.58 2.47 -4.91
CA SER A 39 21.43 2.96 -3.82
C SER A 39 20.80 2.65 -2.47
N ARG A 40 21.60 2.25 -1.47
CA ARG A 40 21.15 2.04 -0.09
C ARG A 40 20.55 3.30 0.54
N GLU A 41 20.92 4.48 0.04
CA GLU A 41 20.41 5.78 0.49
C GLU A 41 19.01 6.08 -0.05
N ALA A 42 18.49 5.27 -0.98
CA ALA A 42 17.16 5.42 -1.55
C ALA A 42 16.04 4.95 -0.61
N LEU A 43 16.10 5.34 0.68
CA LEU A 43 15.05 5.11 1.68
C LEU A 43 13.68 5.64 1.22
N TRP A 44 13.69 6.64 0.33
CA TRP A 44 12.51 7.15 -0.36
C TRP A 44 11.74 6.09 -1.15
N LEU A 45 12.39 5.02 -1.63
CA LEU A 45 11.71 3.90 -2.29
C LEU A 45 10.91 3.03 -1.31
N ILE A 46 11.26 3.08 -0.02
CA ILE A 46 10.56 2.36 1.05
C ILE A 46 9.39 3.19 1.56
N ILE A 47 9.63 4.48 1.86
CA ILE A 47 8.66 5.36 2.51
C ILE A 47 7.74 6.05 1.48
N GLY A 48 8.21 6.21 0.24
CA GLY A 48 7.49 6.88 -0.84
C GLY A 48 6.13 6.25 -1.16
N PRO A 49 6.05 4.93 -1.47
CA PRO A 49 4.78 4.30 -1.80
C PRO A 49 3.67 4.51 -0.76
N PRO A 50 3.86 4.27 0.56
CA PRO A 50 2.79 4.43 1.54
C PRO A 50 2.42 5.91 1.71
N LEU A 51 3.38 6.84 1.67
CA LEU A 51 3.10 8.27 1.71
C LEU A 51 2.28 8.73 0.50
N THR A 52 2.67 8.33 -0.71
CA THR A 52 1.90 8.59 -1.92
C THR A 52 0.49 7.99 -1.81
N GLY A 53 0.38 6.78 -1.25
CA GLY A 53 -0.92 6.15 -0.99
C GLY A 53 -1.82 6.99 -0.10
N LEU A 54 -1.30 7.50 1.02
CA LEU A 54 -2.02 8.38 1.95
C LEU A 54 -2.45 9.70 1.29
N VAL A 55 -1.57 10.31 0.49
CA VAL A 55 -1.89 11.54 -0.25
C VAL A 55 -2.99 11.30 -1.27
N LEU A 56 -2.93 10.20 -2.03
CA LEU A 56 -3.99 9.85 -2.98
C LEU A 56 -5.33 9.60 -2.29
N LEU A 57 -5.32 8.93 -1.13
CA LEU A 57 -6.51 8.74 -0.32
C LEU A 57 -7.08 10.09 0.17
N ALA A 58 -6.24 10.99 0.66
CA ALA A 58 -6.66 12.33 1.07
C ALA A 58 -7.25 13.12 -0.11
N LEU A 59 -6.61 13.09 -1.28
CA LEU A 59 -7.12 13.75 -2.49
C LEU A 59 -8.40 13.13 -3.02
N SER A 60 -8.65 11.84 -2.76
CA SER A 60 -9.90 11.17 -3.14
C SER A 60 -11.13 11.66 -2.38
N THR A 61 -10.95 12.49 -1.35
CA THR A 61 -12.06 13.18 -0.65
C THR A 61 -12.59 14.38 -1.43
N ALA A 62 -11.81 14.94 -2.36
CA ALA A 62 -12.26 16.01 -3.24
C ALA A 62 -13.10 15.45 -4.40
N PRO A 63 -14.21 16.10 -4.79
CA PRO A 63 -15.10 15.63 -5.85
C PRO A 63 -14.52 15.90 -7.25
N VAL A 64 -13.44 15.21 -7.61
CA VAL A 64 -12.78 15.30 -8.91
C VAL A 64 -13.17 14.11 -9.79
N ARG A 65 -13.13 14.26 -11.12
CA ARG A 65 -13.30 13.10 -12.02
C ARG A 65 -12.17 12.08 -11.75
N GLY A 66 -12.52 10.79 -11.63
CA GLY A 66 -11.55 9.72 -11.40
C GLY A 66 -11.28 9.35 -9.93
N VAL A 67 -12.03 9.91 -8.97
CA VAL A 67 -11.90 9.62 -7.53
C VAL A 67 -11.86 8.12 -7.18
N ARG A 68 -12.63 7.27 -7.90
CA ARG A 68 -12.62 5.82 -7.67
C ARG A 68 -11.25 5.20 -7.95
N SER A 69 -10.63 5.52 -9.07
CA SER A 69 -9.31 4.97 -9.44
C SER A 69 -8.21 5.52 -8.54
N VAL A 70 -8.22 6.82 -8.24
CA VAL A 70 -7.28 7.45 -7.30
C VAL A 70 -7.33 6.79 -5.93
N ARG A 71 -8.55 6.55 -5.40
CA ARG A 71 -8.74 5.88 -4.12
C ARG A 71 -8.24 4.43 -4.14
N ARG A 72 -8.51 3.68 -5.22
CA ARG A 72 -8.06 2.29 -5.37
C ARG A 72 -6.54 2.19 -5.41
N VAL A 73 -5.87 3.04 -6.20
CA VAL A 73 -4.40 3.10 -6.26
C VAL A 73 -3.85 3.48 -4.87
N GLY A 74 -4.41 4.50 -4.24
CA GLY A 74 -4.01 4.91 -2.89
C GLY A 74 -4.13 3.78 -1.86
N THR A 75 -5.25 3.06 -1.89
CA THR A 75 -5.51 1.90 -1.02
C THR A 75 -4.47 0.80 -1.27
N GLY A 76 -4.15 0.52 -2.54
CA GLY A 76 -3.15 -0.49 -2.89
C GLY A 76 -1.75 -0.15 -2.41
N LEU A 77 -1.31 1.11 -2.57
CA LEU A 77 0.01 1.54 -2.08
C LEU A 77 0.12 1.48 -0.55
N VAL A 78 -0.94 1.87 0.17
CA VAL A 78 -0.99 1.75 1.64
C VAL A 78 -0.97 0.28 2.07
N ALA A 79 -1.73 -0.59 1.39
CA ALA A 79 -1.74 -2.02 1.68
C ALA A 79 -0.38 -2.67 1.43
N GLY A 80 0.33 -2.29 0.36
CA GLY A 80 1.70 -2.72 0.10
C GLY A 80 2.66 -2.34 1.24
N GLY A 81 2.57 -1.10 1.71
CA GLY A 81 3.34 -0.64 2.87
C GLY A 81 2.99 -1.38 4.17
N ALA A 82 1.71 -1.63 4.43
CA ALA A 82 1.28 -2.42 5.59
C ALA A 82 1.84 -3.85 5.52
N GLY A 83 1.82 -4.48 4.34
CA GLY A 83 2.44 -5.79 4.12
C GLY A 83 3.94 -5.80 4.42
N ALA A 84 4.67 -4.75 4.04
CA ALA A 84 6.09 -4.60 4.36
C ALA A 84 6.35 -4.42 5.86
N ILE A 85 5.47 -3.74 6.60
CA ILE A 85 5.61 -3.61 8.07
C ILE A 85 5.36 -4.96 8.75
N ILE A 86 4.34 -5.70 8.30
CA ILE A 86 3.98 -7.02 8.88
C ILE A 86 5.06 -8.07 8.59
N SER A 87 5.81 -7.96 7.49
CA SER A 87 6.87 -8.92 7.18
C SER A 87 8.06 -8.84 8.14
N ILE A 88 8.32 -7.68 8.76
CA ILE A 88 9.42 -7.48 9.73
C ILE A 88 9.30 -8.42 10.94
N PRO A 89 8.20 -8.44 11.72
CA PRO A 89 8.06 -9.37 12.85
C PRO A 89 8.04 -10.83 12.40
N VAL A 90 7.52 -11.14 11.21
CA VAL A 90 7.56 -12.51 10.65
C VAL A 90 9.01 -12.95 10.38
N LEU A 91 9.83 -12.07 9.81
CA LEU A 91 11.27 -12.29 9.62
C LEU A 91 11.99 -12.51 10.96
N LEU A 92 11.70 -11.68 11.95
CA LEU A 92 12.29 -11.81 13.29
C LEU A 92 11.90 -13.12 13.97
N ALA A 93 10.63 -13.51 13.88
CA ALA A 93 10.14 -14.78 14.42
C ALA A 93 10.79 -15.98 13.71
N GLY A 94 10.89 -15.94 12.39
CA GLY A 94 11.56 -16.98 11.59
C GLY A 94 13.05 -17.11 11.94
N ALA A 95 13.76 -15.98 12.11
CA ALA A 95 15.16 -15.98 12.51
C ALA A 95 15.35 -16.54 13.93
N ALA A 96 14.49 -16.15 14.88
CA ALA A 96 14.52 -16.65 16.25
C ALA A 96 14.29 -18.17 16.30
N LEU A 97 13.31 -18.68 15.55
CA LEU A 97 13.06 -20.12 15.41
C LEU A 97 14.25 -20.84 14.78
N GLY A 98 14.85 -20.27 13.72
CA GLY A 98 16.06 -20.83 13.10
C GLY A 98 17.23 -20.94 14.08
N SER A 99 17.46 -19.90 14.89
CA SER A 99 18.53 -19.91 15.91
C SER A 99 18.26 -20.83 17.10
N ALA A 100 17.00 -21.21 17.34
CA ALA A 100 16.65 -22.14 18.41
C ALA A 100 16.79 -23.61 18.00
N ILE A 101 16.88 -23.87 16.69
CA ILE A 101 16.97 -25.22 16.11
C ILE A 101 18.39 -25.52 15.60
N ALA A 102 19.17 -24.49 15.26
CA ALA A 102 20.58 -24.58 14.86
C ALA A 102 21.52 -24.64 16.07
#